data_AF-A0A7V9JEL4-F1
#
_entry.id   AF-A0A7V9JEL4-F1
#
_cell.length_a   1.000
_cell.length_b   1.000
_cell.length_c   1.000
_cell.angle_alpha   90.00
_cell.angle_beta   90.00
_cell.angle_gamma   90.00
#
_symmetry.space_group_name_H-M   'P 1'
#
loop_
_entity.id
_entity.type
_entity.pdbx_description
1 polymer ?
#
loop_
_entity_poly.entity_id
_entity_poly.type
_entity_poly.pdbx_seq_one_letter_code
_entity_poly.pdbx_strand_id
1 'polypeptide(L)'
;ADTSSDMYSRPIDVSKYGLIYAGAQKNLGPSGVVLVIIRNDLVEAGPKDLPTMLQYRTHAGEKSLYNTPPTFGIYVMGEVFKWIKAQGGLGAMAEQNGAKAALLYDYLDAGDFFRAVAQPGSRSLMNVCFRGPTEELENKFIAEATKRGLDGLKGHRNAGGMRASIYNACPRAAVESLVAFIKEFERANRVAAEAGAAGRA
;
A
#
# COMPACT_ATOMS: atom_id res chain seq x y z
N ALA A 1 5.59 5.40 -14.85
CA ALA A 1 5.56 5.26 -13.38
C ALA A 1 4.67 4.09 -13.00
N ASP A 2 5.15 3.21 -12.13
CA ASP A 2 4.32 2.20 -11.47
C ASP A 2 3.66 2.85 -10.26
N THR A 3 2.33 2.83 -10.23
CA THR A 3 1.52 3.40 -9.14
C THR A 3 0.61 2.34 -8.54
N SER A 4 0.92 1.05 -8.72
CA SER A 4 0.03 -0.04 -8.32
C SER A 4 -0.41 0.06 -6.86
N SER A 5 0.48 0.47 -5.95
CA SER A 5 0.20 0.56 -4.50
C SER A 5 -0.31 1.91 -4.02
N ASP A 6 -0.34 2.94 -4.86
CA ASP A 6 -0.70 4.31 -4.42
C ASP A 6 -1.57 5.08 -5.41
N MET A 7 -1.95 4.48 -6.56
CA MET A 7 -2.90 5.08 -7.50
C MET A 7 -4.19 5.43 -6.78
N TYR A 8 -4.66 6.67 -6.99
CA TYR A 8 -5.84 7.24 -6.37
C TYR A 8 -5.80 7.33 -4.82
N SER A 9 -4.63 7.21 -4.20
CA SER A 9 -4.45 7.55 -2.78
C SER A 9 -4.36 9.05 -2.53
N ARG A 10 -3.98 9.82 -3.55
CA ARG A 10 -3.85 11.28 -3.57
C ARG A 10 -3.91 11.82 -5.00
N PRO A 11 -4.10 13.14 -5.21
CA PRO A 11 -3.95 13.75 -6.52
C PRO A 11 -2.51 13.62 -7.04
N ILE A 12 -2.37 13.37 -8.34
CA ILE A 12 -1.10 13.43 -9.07
C ILE A 12 -1.30 14.28 -10.32
N ASP A 13 -0.25 15.01 -10.70
CA ASP A 13 -0.24 15.74 -11.96
C ASP A 13 0.14 14.78 -13.09
N VAL A 14 -0.88 14.26 -13.78
CA VAL A 14 -0.72 13.28 -14.87
C VAL A 14 0.11 13.83 -16.02
N SER A 15 0.14 15.16 -16.23
CA SER A 15 0.88 15.79 -17.33
C SER A 15 2.40 15.60 -17.22
N LYS A 16 2.91 15.33 -16.01
CA LYS A 16 4.33 15.06 -15.74
C LYS A 16 4.79 13.66 -16.15
N TYR A 17 3.88 12.81 -16.63
CA TYR A 17 4.16 11.43 -16.95
C TYR A 17 3.85 11.13 -18.42
N GLY A 18 4.72 10.34 -19.07
CA GLY A 18 4.41 9.74 -20.36
C GLY A 18 3.49 8.52 -20.24
N LEU A 19 3.74 7.68 -19.23
CA LEU A 19 2.95 6.48 -18.96
C LEU A 19 2.85 6.25 -17.45
N ILE A 20 1.66 5.93 -16.98
CA ILE A 20 1.35 5.51 -15.61
C ILE A 20 0.61 4.17 -15.69
N TYR A 21 0.96 3.20 -14.85
CA TYR A 21 0.19 1.96 -14.74
C TYR A 21 -0.04 1.58 -13.28
N ALA A 22 -1.10 0.80 -13.04
CA ALA A 22 -1.45 0.28 -11.73
C ALA A 22 -2.19 -1.06 -11.86
N GLY A 23 -1.63 -2.13 -11.28
CA GLY A 23 -2.38 -3.36 -11.03
C GLY A 23 -3.47 -3.10 -9.98
N ALA A 24 -4.70 -3.56 -10.23
CA ALA A 24 -5.85 -3.15 -9.43
C ALA A 24 -5.85 -3.68 -7.99
N GLN A 25 -5.24 -4.84 -7.74
CA GLN A 25 -5.32 -5.65 -6.50
C GLN A 25 -4.78 -5.00 -5.22
N LYS A 26 -4.27 -3.78 -5.27
CA LYS A 26 -3.77 -3.09 -4.08
C LYS A 26 -4.73 -1.99 -3.65
N ASN A 27 -4.98 -1.02 -4.52
CA ASN A 27 -5.75 0.18 -4.14
C ASN A 27 -6.99 0.43 -5.01
N LEU A 28 -7.21 -0.33 -6.09
CA LEU A 28 -8.25 -0.03 -7.08
C LEU A 28 -9.33 -1.12 -7.22
N GLY A 29 -9.15 -2.31 -6.64
CA GLY A 29 -10.12 -3.39 -6.74
C GLY A 29 -9.49 -4.78 -6.71
N PRO A 30 -10.02 -5.76 -7.45
CA PRO A 30 -9.54 -7.14 -7.42
C PRO A 30 -8.32 -7.35 -8.34
N SER A 31 -7.59 -8.45 -8.14
CA SER A 31 -6.56 -8.90 -9.07
C SER A 31 -7.12 -9.30 -10.42
N GLY A 32 -6.31 -9.10 -11.48
CA GLY A 32 -6.66 -9.51 -12.85
C GLY A 32 -6.94 -8.34 -13.81
N VAL A 33 -6.82 -7.09 -13.35
CA VAL A 33 -6.93 -5.89 -14.20
C VAL A 33 -5.75 -4.96 -13.96
N VAL A 34 -5.27 -4.32 -15.03
CA VAL A 34 -4.24 -3.28 -14.98
C VAL A 34 -4.81 -2.02 -15.61
N LEU A 35 -4.80 -0.91 -14.85
CA LEU A 35 -5.07 0.42 -15.38
C LEU A 35 -3.79 0.94 -16.04
N VAL A 36 -3.90 1.47 -17.26
CA VAL A 36 -2.82 2.18 -17.95
C VAL A 36 -3.33 3.55 -18.40
N ILE A 37 -2.59 4.60 -18.07
CA ILE A 37 -2.75 5.95 -18.58
C ILE A 37 -1.50 6.26 -19.39
N ILE A 38 -1.64 6.43 -20.70
CA ILE A 38 -0.52 6.62 -21.64
C ILE A 38 -0.77 7.85 -22.50
N ARG A 39 0.28 8.63 -22.75
CA ARG A 39 0.23 9.80 -23.63
C ARG A 39 0.11 9.35 -25.10
N ASN A 40 -0.77 10.00 -25.85
CA ASN A 40 -1.16 9.56 -27.20
C ASN A 40 0.02 9.45 -28.20
N ASP A 41 1.00 10.35 -28.13
CA ASP A 41 2.20 10.30 -28.97
C ASP A 41 3.04 9.03 -28.72
N LEU A 42 3.01 8.49 -27.49
CA LEU A 42 3.74 7.28 -27.14
C LEU A 42 3.03 6.00 -27.59
N VAL A 43 1.70 6.04 -27.77
CA VAL A 43 0.92 4.90 -28.28
C VAL A 43 1.41 4.52 -29.69
N GLU A 44 1.66 5.53 -30.52
CA GLU A 44 2.07 5.33 -31.91
C GLU A 44 3.57 5.07 -32.09
N ALA A 45 4.39 5.49 -31.12
CA ALA A 45 5.85 5.33 -31.15
C ALA A 45 6.34 3.90 -30.87
N GLY A 46 5.47 3.01 -30.37
CA GLY A 46 5.85 1.64 -30.00
C GLY A 46 6.27 0.77 -31.19
N PRO A 47 7.14 -0.25 -31.00
CA PRO A 47 7.54 -1.18 -32.05
C PRO A 47 6.34 -1.86 -32.72
N LYS A 48 6.43 -2.06 -34.04
CA LYS A 48 5.32 -2.57 -34.87
C LYS A 48 5.35 -4.08 -35.08
N ASP A 49 6.47 -4.71 -34.72
CA ASP A 49 6.78 -6.13 -34.88
C ASP A 49 6.44 -6.96 -33.64
N LEU A 50 5.95 -6.34 -32.57
CA LEU A 50 5.48 -7.05 -31.39
C LEU A 50 4.18 -7.84 -31.69
N PRO A 51 3.94 -8.98 -31.00
CA PRO A 51 2.64 -9.63 -31.02
C PRO A 51 1.50 -8.66 -30.68
N THR A 52 0.36 -8.79 -31.36
CA THR A 52 -0.79 -7.86 -31.28
C THR A 52 -1.21 -7.52 -29.84
N MET A 53 -1.26 -8.51 -28.95
CA MET A 53 -1.67 -8.30 -27.55
C MET A 53 -0.67 -7.47 -26.72
N LEU A 54 0.58 -7.34 -27.16
CA LEU A 54 1.63 -6.58 -26.49
C LEU A 54 1.75 -5.15 -27.03
N GLN A 55 0.91 -4.75 -27.98
CA GLN A 55 0.93 -3.42 -28.55
C GLN A 55 -0.13 -2.51 -27.92
N TYR A 56 0.28 -1.37 -27.34
CA TYR A 56 -0.66 -0.39 -26.81
C TYR A 56 -1.60 0.18 -27.88
N ARG A 57 -1.15 0.30 -29.14
CA ARG A 57 -1.99 0.76 -30.26
C ARG A 57 -3.23 -0.09 -30.46
N THR A 58 -3.12 -1.41 -30.27
CA THR A 58 -4.24 -2.34 -30.36
C THR A 58 -5.27 -2.04 -29.27
N HIS A 59 -4.80 -1.94 -28.02
CA HIS A 59 -5.68 -1.65 -26.88
C HIS A 59 -6.32 -0.26 -26.97
N ALA A 60 -5.58 0.75 -27.42
CA ALA A 60 -6.10 2.11 -27.57
C ALA A 60 -7.13 2.20 -28.72
N GLY A 61 -6.83 1.62 -29.88
CA GLY A 61 -7.71 1.62 -31.06
C GLY A 61 -9.03 0.89 -30.81
N GLU A 62 -8.99 -0.22 -30.07
CA GLU A 62 -10.15 -1.06 -29.77
C GLU A 62 -10.79 -0.72 -28.41
N LYS A 63 -10.41 0.41 -27.78
CA LYS A 63 -10.94 0.85 -26.48
C LYS A 63 -10.86 -0.23 -25.38
N SER A 64 -9.77 -0.99 -25.39
CA SER A 64 -9.50 -2.15 -24.52
C SER A 64 -10.49 -3.31 -24.68
N LEU A 65 -11.12 -3.44 -25.85
CA LEU A 65 -12.08 -4.48 -26.20
C LEU A 65 -11.65 -5.36 -27.38
N TYR A 66 -10.36 -5.39 -27.72
CA TYR A 66 -9.84 -6.22 -28.81
C TYR A 66 -10.11 -7.72 -28.59
N ASN A 67 -10.05 -8.19 -27.35
CA ASN A 67 -10.43 -9.54 -26.93
C ASN A 67 -11.33 -9.47 -25.68
N THR A 68 -11.77 -10.62 -25.18
CA THR A 68 -12.59 -10.71 -23.96
C THR A 68 -11.87 -10.07 -22.77
N PRO A 69 -12.36 -8.94 -22.23
CA PRO A 69 -11.69 -8.26 -21.13
C PRO A 69 -12.07 -8.93 -19.79
N PRO A 70 -11.35 -8.63 -18.69
CA PRO A 70 -11.71 -9.07 -17.34
C PRO A 70 -12.94 -8.32 -16.81
N THR A 71 -14.12 -8.63 -17.36
CA THR A 71 -15.37 -7.88 -17.18
C THR A 71 -15.73 -7.64 -15.71
N PHE A 72 -15.65 -8.68 -14.87
CA PHE A 72 -15.94 -8.55 -13.44
C PHE A 72 -14.96 -7.62 -12.71
N GLY A 73 -13.67 -7.73 -13.02
CA GLY A 73 -12.66 -6.86 -12.43
C GLY A 73 -12.86 -5.38 -12.82
N ILE A 74 -13.19 -5.14 -14.09
CA ILE A 74 -13.51 -3.80 -14.60
C ILE A 74 -14.76 -3.24 -13.90
N TYR A 75 -15.80 -4.04 -13.73
CA TYR A 75 -17.01 -3.65 -13.00
C TYR A 75 -16.68 -3.22 -11.55
N VAL A 76 -15.94 -4.04 -10.80
CA VAL A 76 -15.60 -3.73 -9.41
C VAL A 76 -14.73 -2.47 -9.31
N MET A 77 -13.78 -2.26 -10.22
CA MET A 77 -13.03 -1.00 -10.29
C MET A 77 -13.97 0.20 -10.48
N GLY A 78 -14.99 0.07 -11.33
CA GLY A 78 -16.02 1.09 -11.51
C GLY A 78 -16.75 1.43 -10.20
N GLU A 79 -17.12 0.42 -9.41
CA GLU A 79 -17.73 0.62 -8.09
C GLU A 79 -16.76 1.28 -7.09
N VAL A 80 -15.49 0.89 -7.07
CA VAL A 80 -14.46 1.53 -6.25
C VAL A 80 -14.29 3.00 -6.62
N PHE A 81 -14.32 3.35 -7.91
CA PHE A 81 -14.19 4.74 -8.36
C PHE A 81 -15.39 5.59 -7.94
N LYS A 82 -16.62 5.03 -8.04
CA LYS A 82 -17.83 5.68 -7.52
C LYS A 82 -17.72 5.92 -6.00
N TRP A 83 -17.25 4.91 -5.27
CA TRP A 83 -17.01 5.03 -3.83
C TRP A 83 -15.98 6.12 -3.50
N ILE A 84 -14.83 6.16 -4.19
CA ILE A 84 -13.82 7.23 -3.99
C ILE A 84 -14.44 8.62 -4.21
N LYS A 85 -15.25 8.79 -5.26
CA LYS A 85 -15.96 10.07 -5.49
C LYS A 85 -16.93 10.40 -4.36
N ALA A 86 -17.69 9.41 -3.86
CA ALA A 86 -18.61 9.59 -2.74
C ALA A 86 -17.91 9.93 -1.42
N GLN A 87 -16.65 9.54 -1.25
CA GLN A 87 -15.81 9.90 -0.10
C GLN A 87 -15.19 11.31 -0.20
N GLY A 88 -15.54 12.11 -1.22
CA GLY A 88 -14.99 13.45 -1.43
C GLY A 88 -13.83 13.50 -2.45
N GLY A 89 -13.58 12.41 -3.17
CA GLY A 89 -12.58 12.34 -4.23
C GLY A 89 -11.13 12.27 -3.71
N LEU A 90 -10.18 12.53 -4.61
CA LEU A 90 -8.75 12.29 -4.34
C LEU A 90 -8.15 13.23 -3.28
N GLY A 91 -8.68 14.45 -3.14
CA GLY A 91 -8.26 15.38 -2.08
C GLY A 91 -8.59 14.84 -0.70
N ALA A 92 -9.84 14.42 -0.49
CA ALA A 92 -10.27 13.78 0.76
C ALA A 92 -9.52 12.47 1.03
N MET A 93 -9.26 11.65 0.00
CA MET A 93 -8.41 10.45 0.13
C MET A 93 -7.00 10.81 0.63
N ALA A 94 -6.38 11.87 0.10
CA ALA A 94 -5.05 12.30 0.53
C ALA A 94 -5.03 12.68 2.02
N GLU A 95 -6.03 13.44 2.47
CA GLU A 95 -6.18 13.84 3.88
C GLU A 95 -6.38 12.63 4.79
N GLN A 96 -7.32 11.75 4.45
CA GLN A 96 -7.61 10.53 5.23
C GLN A 96 -6.39 9.61 5.33
N ASN A 97 -5.71 9.39 4.20
CA ASN A 97 -4.52 8.55 4.15
C ASN A 97 -3.34 9.18 4.90
N GLY A 98 -3.16 10.49 4.79
CA GLY A 98 -2.17 11.24 5.56
C GLY A 98 -2.41 11.11 7.06
N ALA A 99 -3.65 11.29 7.52
CA ALA A 99 -4.01 11.15 8.92
C ALA A 99 -3.80 9.72 9.44
N LYS A 100 -4.16 8.68 8.66
CA LYS A 100 -3.88 7.28 9.01
C LYS A 100 -2.39 7.02 9.16
N ALA A 101 -1.59 7.43 8.18
CA ALA A 101 -0.15 7.22 8.21
C ALA A 101 0.51 7.96 9.38
N ALA A 102 0.08 9.19 9.67
CA ALA A 102 0.56 9.98 10.80
C ALA A 102 0.35 9.25 12.12
N LEU A 103 -0.84 8.69 12.39
CA LEU A 103 -1.10 7.94 13.63
C LEU A 103 -0.07 6.83 13.91
N LEU A 104 0.37 6.13 12.86
CA LEU A 104 1.34 5.05 12.99
C LEU A 104 2.78 5.60 13.08
N TYR A 105 3.14 6.56 12.23
CA TYR A 105 4.48 7.14 12.23
C TYR A 105 4.77 7.96 13.48
N ASP A 106 3.81 8.74 13.98
CA ASP A 106 3.95 9.53 15.21
C ASP A 106 4.25 8.62 16.40
N TYR A 107 3.66 7.42 16.45
CA TYR A 107 4.01 6.42 17.46
C TYR A 107 5.43 5.88 17.26
N LEU A 108 5.76 5.47 16.04
CA LEU A 108 7.07 4.88 15.70
C LEU A 108 8.23 5.87 15.90
N ASP A 109 7.96 7.18 15.85
CA ASP A 109 8.96 8.23 16.05
C ASP A 109 9.09 8.66 17.52
N ALA A 110 8.05 8.46 18.33
CA ALA A 110 8.04 8.86 19.73
C ALA A 110 8.77 7.87 20.66
N GLY A 111 9.01 6.64 20.20
CA GLY A 111 9.62 5.57 20.98
C GLY A 111 10.83 4.92 20.30
N ASP A 112 11.42 3.95 20.97
CA ASP A 112 12.64 3.23 20.55
C ASP A 112 12.44 1.73 20.36
N PHE A 113 11.31 1.17 20.83
CA PHE A 113 11.05 -0.27 20.77
C PHE A 113 10.71 -0.73 19.36
N PHE A 114 9.87 0.03 18.66
CA PHE A 114 9.58 -0.17 17.24
C PHE A 114 10.11 1.01 16.44
N ARG A 115 10.73 0.74 15.28
CA ARG A 115 11.29 1.76 14.41
C ARG A 115 10.78 1.64 12.98
N ALA A 116 10.40 2.76 12.39
CA ALA A 116 10.13 2.81 10.95
C ALA A 116 11.38 2.44 10.15
N VAL A 117 11.20 1.66 9.08
CA VAL A 117 12.31 1.27 8.19
C VAL A 117 12.72 2.42 7.28
N ALA A 118 11.75 3.19 6.78
CA ALA A 118 12.01 4.26 5.83
C ALA A 118 12.40 5.55 6.55
N GLN A 119 13.43 6.22 6.04
CA GLN A 119 13.86 7.54 6.51
C GLN A 119 12.75 8.60 6.34
N PRO A 120 12.71 9.63 7.20
CA PRO A 120 11.81 10.77 7.03
C PRO A 120 11.91 11.37 5.61
N GLY A 121 10.77 11.77 5.04
CA GLY A 121 10.69 12.28 3.66
C GLY A 121 10.60 11.21 2.56
N SER A 122 10.93 9.94 2.86
CA SER A 122 10.75 8.80 1.92
C SER A 122 9.68 7.79 2.39
N ARG A 123 8.90 8.17 3.40
CA ARG A 123 7.88 7.32 4.02
C ARG A 123 6.66 7.15 3.12
N SER A 124 6.22 5.91 2.97
CA SER A 124 4.99 5.61 2.25
C SER A 124 3.78 5.90 3.12
N LEU A 125 2.77 6.56 2.56
CA LEU A 125 1.47 6.71 3.23
C LEU A 125 0.60 5.44 3.12
N MET A 126 1.00 4.48 2.29
CA MET A 126 0.22 3.26 2.02
C MET A 126 0.80 2.02 2.69
N ASN A 127 2.14 1.90 2.77
CA ASN A 127 2.83 0.72 3.26
C ASN A 127 3.85 1.11 4.33
N VAL A 128 3.46 1.03 5.60
CA VAL A 128 4.34 1.38 6.71
C VAL A 128 5.10 0.15 7.16
N CYS A 129 6.39 0.08 6.83
CA CYS A 129 7.29 -0.97 7.29
C CYS A 129 8.00 -0.55 8.58
N PHE A 130 8.06 -1.45 9.56
CA PHE A 130 8.70 -1.20 10.85
C PHE A 130 9.36 -2.47 11.40
N ARG A 131 10.40 -2.30 12.23
CA ARG A 131 11.15 -3.37 12.91
C ARG A 131 10.96 -3.27 14.41
N GLY A 132 10.95 -4.41 15.07
CA GLY A 132 11.06 -4.53 16.54
C GLY A 132 12.51 -4.73 16.98
N PRO A 133 12.74 -4.98 18.28
CA PRO A 133 14.09 -5.14 18.82
C PRO A 133 14.79 -6.41 18.33
N THR A 134 14.04 -7.51 18.18
CA THR A 134 14.56 -8.81 17.70
C THR A 134 13.52 -9.54 16.84
N GLU A 135 13.96 -10.46 15.99
CA GLU A 135 13.04 -11.25 15.15
C GLU A 135 12.09 -12.13 15.97
N GLU A 136 12.50 -12.59 17.16
CA GLU A 136 11.61 -13.34 18.06
C GLU A 136 10.44 -12.47 18.53
N LEU A 137 10.71 -11.20 18.89
CA LEU A 137 9.67 -10.26 19.29
C LEU A 137 8.80 -9.83 18.11
N GLU A 138 9.36 -9.70 16.91
CA GLU A 138 8.59 -9.44 15.68
C GLU A 138 7.63 -10.59 15.38
N ASN A 139 8.09 -11.84 15.46
CA ASN A 139 7.27 -13.03 15.26
C ASN A 139 6.18 -13.17 16.34
N LYS A 140 6.51 -12.87 17.59
CA LYS A 140 5.55 -12.84 18.70
C LYS A 140 4.48 -11.76 18.47
N PHE A 141 4.89 -10.55 18.09
CA PHE A 141 3.99 -9.45 17.76
C PHE A 141 3.00 -9.85 16.67
N ILE A 142 3.48 -10.41 15.55
CA ILE A 142 2.64 -10.84 14.43
C ILE A 142 1.64 -11.91 14.90
N ALA A 143 2.09 -12.92 15.64
CA ALA A 143 1.23 -13.99 16.13
C ALA A 143 0.13 -13.50 17.09
N GLU A 144 0.45 -12.55 17.98
CA GLU A 144 -0.52 -11.95 18.90
C GLU A 144 -1.48 -10.99 18.20
N ALA A 145 -1.00 -10.23 17.22
CA ALA A 145 -1.83 -9.35 16.40
C ALA A 145 -2.89 -10.15 15.62
N THR A 146 -2.49 -11.24 14.96
CA THR A 146 -3.40 -12.12 14.20
C THR A 146 -4.50 -12.69 15.09
N LYS A 147 -4.19 -13.10 16.34
CA LYS A 147 -5.20 -13.59 17.31
C LYS A 147 -6.25 -12.53 17.67
N ARG A 148 -5.92 -11.25 17.50
CA ARG A 148 -6.82 -10.11 17.74
C ARG A 148 -7.51 -9.61 16.47
N GLY A 149 -7.37 -10.33 15.36
CA GLY A 149 -7.94 -9.93 14.07
C GLY A 149 -7.15 -8.85 13.33
N LEU A 150 -5.94 -8.49 13.80
CA LEU A 150 -5.02 -7.60 13.10
C LEU A 150 -4.13 -8.42 12.17
N ASP A 151 -4.67 -8.83 11.03
CA ASP A 151 -3.99 -9.70 10.08
C ASP A 151 -3.17 -8.95 9.00
N GLY A 152 -2.28 -9.65 8.30
CA GLY A 152 -1.50 -9.12 7.18
C GLY A 152 -0.29 -8.28 7.58
N LEU A 153 0.11 -8.30 8.85
CA LEU A 153 1.22 -7.49 9.38
C LEU A 153 2.61 -8.08 9.15
N LYS A 154 2.72 -9.33 8.71
CA LYS A 154 4.01 -9.94 8.39
C LYS A 154 4.69 -9.20 7.25
N GLY A 155 5.91 -8.74 7.48
CA GLY A 155 6.74 -8.08 6.46
C GLY A 155 7.02 -8.99 5.27
N HIS A 156 7.45 -8.38 4.16
CA HIS A 156 7.81 -9.14 2.97
C HIS A 156 9.01 -10.06 3.28
N ARG A 157 8.98 -11.30 2.76
CA ARG A 157 10.00 -12.34 3.05
C ARG A 157 11.46 -11.87 2.89
N ASN A 158 11.73 -10.99 1.93
CA ASN A 158 13.08 -10.49 1.65
C ASN A 158 13.53 -9.36 2.61
N ALA A 159 12.59 -8.66 3.25
CA ALA A 159 12.89 -7.52 4.13
C ALA A 159 12.75 -7.87 5.62
N GLY A 160 12.00 -8.93 5.95
CA GLY A 160 11.64 -9.28 7.33
C GLY A 160 10.76 -8.21 7.99
N GLY A 161 10.68 -8.25 9.32
CA GLY A 161 9.95 -7.27 10.12
C GLY A 161 8.44 -7.30 9.93
N MET A 162 7.82 -6.14 10.17
CA MET A 162 6.38 -5.92 10.04
C MET A 162 6.07 -4.91 8.94
N ARG A 163 4.88 -5.04 8.35
CA ARG A 163 4.34 -4.07 7.39
C ARG A 163 2.83 -3.90 7.57
N ALA A 164 2.40 -2.68 7.88
CA ALA A 164 0.99 -2.30 7.85
C ALA A 164 0.65 -1.68 6.49
N SER A 165 -0.23 -2.33 5.71
CA SER A 165 -0.72 -1.81 4.43
C SER A 165 -2.06 -1.12 4.64
N ILE A 166 -2.07 0.21 4.62
CA ILE A 166 -3.18 1.08 5.05
C ILE A 166 -3.83 1.80 3.86
N TYR A 167 -4.09 1.06 2.78
CA TYR A 167 -4.74 1.50 1.53
C TYR A 167 -6.07 2.25 1.75
N ASN A 168 -6.64 2.83 0.69
CA ASN A 168 -7.87 3.64 0.77
C ASN A 168 -9.00 2.94 1.55
N ALA A 169 -9.22 1.65 1.30
CA ALA A 169 -10.26 0.86 1.94
C ALA A 169 -9.97 0.49 3.40
N CYS A 170 -8.74 0.68 3.89
CA CYS A 170 -8.41 0.45 5.30
C CYS A 170 -8.95 1.62 6.14
N PRO A 171 -9.90 1.37 7.07
CA PRO A 171 -10.50 2.41 7.87
C PRO A 171 -9.53 2.92 8.93
N ARG A 172 -9.66 4.19 9.31
CA ARG A 172 -8.85 4.80 10.38
C ARG A 172 -8.91 4.02 11.70
N ALA A 173 -10.09 3.49 12.06
CA ALA A 173 -10.28 2.68 13.26
C ALA A 173 -9.41 1.41 13.31
N ALA A 174 -9.06 0.83 12.15
CA ALA A 174 -8.13 -0.31 12.09
C ALA A 174 -6.69 0.11 12.45
N VAL A 175 -6.28 1.30 12.01
CA VAL A 175 -4.97 1.88 12.35
C VAL A 175 -4.92 2.26 13.83
N GLU A 176 -6.00 2.81 14.38
CA GLU A 176 -6.10 3.11 15.81
C GLU A 176 -6.02 1.84 16.67
N SER A 177 -6.72 0.78 16.27
CA SER A 177 -6.63 -0.54 16.90
C SER A 177 -5.22 -1.11 16.85
N LEU A 178 -4.52 -0.94 15.73
CA LEU A 178 -3.12 -1.34 15.58
C LEU A 178 -2.21 -0.55 16.53
N VAL A 179 -2.32 0.78 16.60
CA VAL A 179 -1.52 1.60 17.52
C VAL A 179 -1.78 1.22 18.98
N ALA A 180 -3.05 0.97 19.35
CA ALA A 180 -3.40 0.52 20.69
C ALA A 180 -2.74 -0.82 21.03
N PHE A 181 -2.76 -1.77 20.10
CA PHE A 181 -2.08 -3.05 20.26
C PHE A 181 -0.56 -2.90 20.36
N ILE A 182 0.06 -2.05 19.52
CA ILE A 182 1.51 -1.78 19.57
C ILE A 182 1.91 -1.27 20.96
N LYS A 183 1.17 -0.31 21.52
CA LYS A 183 1.39 0.25 22.87
C LYS A 183 1.30 -0.82 23.95
N GLU A 184 0.30 -1.70 23.86
CA GLU A 184 0.13 -2.79 24.82
C GLU A 184 1.26 -3.82 24.72
N PHE A 185 1.61 -4.23 23.51
CA PHE A 185 2.67 -5.19 23.26
C PHE A 185 4.02 -4.67 23.78
N GLU A 186 4.34 -3.40 23.50
CA GLU A 186 5.56 -2.78 24.00
C GLU A 186 5.62 -2.79 25.53
N ARG A 187 4.56 -2.33 26.23
CA ARG A 187 4.53 -2.35 27.70
C ARG A 187 4.74 -3.75 28.27
N ALA A 188 4.17 -4.77 27.64
CA ALA A 188 4.27 -6.16 28.11
C ALA A 188 5.66 -6.80 27.85
N ASN A 189 6.45 -6.25 26.91
CA ASN A 189 7.68 -6.90 26.45
C ASN A 189 8.96 -6.05 26.63
N ARG A 190 8.85 -4.77 27.04
CA ARG A 190 9.99 -3.85 27.20
C ARG A 190 11.05 -4.35 28.18
N VAL A 191 10.65 -4.75 29.38
CA VAL A 191 11.60 -5.25 30.41
C VAL A 191 12.35 -6.50 29.93
N ALA A 192 11.65 -7.41 29.25
CA ALA A 192 12.27 -8.62 28.70
C ALA A 192 13.25 -8.30 27.56
N ALA A 193 12.95 -7.31 26.72
CA ALA A 193 13.83 -6.86 25.65
C ALA A 193 15.11 -6.22 26.19
N GLU A 194 14.99 -5.37 27.22
CA GLU A 194 16.13 -4.69 27.87
C GLU A 194 17.05 -5.68 28.60
N ALA A 195 16.49 -6.66 29.33
CA ALA A 195 17.27 -7.70 29.98
C ALA A 195 18.03 -8.60 28.98
N GLY A 196 17.40 -8.92 27.84
CA GLY A 196 18.03 -9.68 26.76
C GLY A 196 19.16 -8.93 26.04
N ALA A 197 19.08 -7.60 25.97
CA ALA A 197 20.14 -6.76 25.41
C ALA A 197 21.34 -6.65 26.37
N ALA A 198 21.09 -6.49 27.68
CA ALA A 198 22.15 -6.39 28.70
C ALA A 198 22.96 -7.68 28.89
N GLY A 199 22.35 -8.86 28.67
CA GLY A 199 23.05 -10.15 28.75
C GLY A 199 23.87 -10.54 27.51
N ARG A 200 23.82 -9.74 26.43
CA ARG A 200 24.57 -9.95 25.19
C ARG A 200 25.71 -8.93 24.99
N ALA A 201 25.82 -7.93 25.87
CA ALA A 201 26.91 -6.95 25.93
C ALA A 201 28.02 -7.48 26.85
#